data_AF-A0A0D3HK38-F1
#
_entry.id   AF-A0A0D3HK38-F1
#
_cell.length_a   1.000
_cell.length_b   1.000
_cell.length_c   1.000
_cell.angle_alpha   90.00
_cell.angle_beta   90.00
_cell.angle_gamma   90.00
#
_symmetry.space_group_name_H-M   'P 1'
#
loop_
_entity.id
_entity.type
_entity.pdbx_description
1 polymer ?
#
loop_
_entity_poly.entity_id
_entity_poly.type
_entity_poly.pdbx_seq_one_letter_code
_entity_poly.pdbx_strand_id
1 'polypeptide(L)'
;MGQKLHERLQESHGDEVLKAEASAKVHKFTEWALKCIGLHSRVRENKGRGNHGTIIEVQLQLSAFKTFLDLADNDLTGKDFTEAFDAACFPLTLFSNTFDQGWASGISAAAIQGLLELLVEGGADNVNQCFLEAARYGSTELVRILLQIAQRNSLDIDVDLALGFAAHYGKLDTMGCLVEEGNAVAFLGPLMRAAERGCLQVVEWFVNLGCRDMELCLALTAATSSSQVAVAAYLLPLVPKHVLAPLSVEILKAAGERSTGSLHGVDFLLRSNFLNDPAATYAVADNIAKSADEAVDAKLRSFMLEHWSEAAFSEGFASAQEHFVNFMRIMEKGESPICLRDLPLELVIAMAYLPLYRECVESGGRLLPQKLRGQLVEAAGRLEGRQLDRASQGTELLAILEHHLPCFMIQT
;
A
#
# COMPACT_ATOMS: atom_id res chain seq x y z
N MET A 1 -12.80 -13.84 -38.37
CA MET A 1 -12.21 -13.60 -37.03
C MET A 1 -12.55 -12.23 -36.44
N GLY A 2 -12.93 -11.22 -37.22
CA GLY A 2 -13.30 -9.89 -36.69
C GLY A 2 -14.69 -9.75 -36.02
N GLN A 3 -15.68 -10.59 -36.35
CA GLN A 3 -17.04 -10.46 -35.77
C GLN A 3 -17.20 -11.05 -34.36
N LYS A 4 -16.49 -12.15 -34.04
CA LYS A 4 -16.48 -12.74 -32.69
C LYS A 4 -15.70 -11.90 -31.66
N LEU A 5 -14.89 -10.96 -32.12
CA LEU A 5 -14.17 -9.98 -31.30
C LEU A 5 -15.05 -8.79 -30.93
N HIS A 6 -16.04 -8.47 -31.77
CA HIS A 6 -16.96 -7.34 -31.60
C HIS A 6 -18.04 -7.61 -30.53
N GLU A 7 -18.52 -8.85 -30.42
CA GLU A 7 -19.52 -9.22 -29.41
C GLU A 7 -18.94 -9.30 -27.98
N ARG A 8 -17.62 -9.46 -27.82
CA ARG A 8 -16.95 -9.44 -26.50
C ARG A 8 -16.49 -8.05 -26.05
N LEU A 9 -16.63 -7.04 -26.90
CA LEU A 9 -16.28 -5.64 -26.61
C LEU A 9 -17.41 -4.88 -25.89
N GLN A 10 -18.63 -5.42 -25.81
CA GLN A 10 -19.78 -4.75 -25.17
C GLN A 10 -19.80 -4.80 -23.63
N GLU A 11 -18.94 -5.58 -22.96
CA GLU A 11 -19.03 -5.81 -21.51
C GLU A 11 -18.09 -4.95 -20.63
N SER A 12 -17.29 -4.03 -21.17
CA SER A 12 -16.37 -3.23 -20.32
C SER A 12 -16.09 -1.81 -20.86
N HIS A 13 -16.86 -0.83 -20.38
CA HIS A 13 -16.88 0.56 -20.85
C HIS A 13 -15.64 1.44 -20.52
N GLY A 14 -14.52 0.86 -20.05
CA GLY A 14 -13.27 1.60 -19.81
C GLY A 14 -12.21 1.50 -20.93
N ASP A 15 -12.44 0.63 -21.92
CA ASP A 15 -11.39 0.06 -22.78
C ASP A 15 -11.39 0.59 -24.23
N GLU A 16 -12.48 1.23 -24.67
CA GLU A 16 -12.65 1.72 -26.06
C GLU A 16 -11.65 2.82 -26.43
N VAL A 17 -11.36 3.75 -25.52
CA VAL A 17 -10.44 4.89 -25.77
C VAL A 17 -8.99 4.40 -25.87
N LEU A 18 -8.58 3.48 -25.00
CA LEU A 18 -7.22 2.90 -25.01
C LEU A 18 -7.02 1.99 -26.23
N LYS A 19 -8.06 1.26 -26.64
CA LYS A 19 -8.06 0.47 -27.88
C LYS A 19 -8.00 1.35 -29.13
N ALA A 20 -8.71 2.48 -29.15
CA ALA A 20 -8.62 3.44 -30.24
C ALA A 20 -7.23 4.07 -30.33
N GLU A 21 -6.62 4.43 -29.20
CA GLU A 21 -5.24 4.93 -29.15
C GLU A 21 -4.23 3.89 -29.63
N ALA A 22 -4.42 2.62 -29.26
CA ALA A 22 -3.57 1.53 -29.72
C ALA A 22 -3.68 1.29 -31.21
N SER A 23 -4.90 1.28 -31.74
CA SER A 23 -5.12 1.16 -33.17
C SER A 23 -4.48 2.33 -33.93
N ALA A 24 -4.53 3.55 -33.38
CA ALA A 24 -3.90 4.72 -33.97
C ALA A 24 -2.36 4.62 -33.95
N LYS A 25 -1.75 4.15 -32.86
CA LYS A 25 -0.29 3.95 -32.79
C LYS A 25 0.19 2.81 -33.68
N VAL A 26 -0.53 1.68 -33.73
CA VAL A 26 -0.24 0.61 -34.70
C VAL A 26 -0.38 1.11 -36.14
N HIS A 27 -1.39 1.95 -36.41
CA HIS A 27 -1.54 2.58 -37.71
C HIS A 27 -0.34 3.48 -38.04
N LYS A 28 0.12 4.31 -37.10
CA LYS A 28 1.34 5.13 -37.25
C LYS A 28 2.60 4.30 -37.51
N PHE A 29 2.80 3.20 -36.77
CA PHE A 29 3.90 2.27 -37.03
C PHE A 29 3.82 1.69 -38.46
N THR A 30 2.60 1.31 -38.87
CA THR A 30 2.35 0.78 -40.20
C THR A 30 2.58 1.85 -41.28
N GLU A 31 2.15 3.10 -41.05
CA GLU A 31 2.42 4.23 -41.94
C GLU A 31 3.91 4.55 -42.03
N TRP A 32 4.64 4.50 -40.93
CA TRP A 32 6.09 4.66 -40.91
C TRP A 32 6.77 3.54 -41.72
N ALA A 33 6.42 2.28 -41.44
CA ALA A 33 6.93 1.14 -42.20
C ALA A 33 6.60 1.27 -43.70
N LEU A 34 5.38 1.70 -44.04
CA LEU A 34 4.95 1.95 -45.41
C LEU A 34 5.63 3.17 -46.05
N LYS A 35 5.97 4.22 -45.29
CA LYS A 35 6.74 5.40 -45.75
C LYS A 35 8.16 4.96 -46.13
N CYS A 36 8.79 4.16 -45.28
CA CYS A 36 10.08 3.54 -45.60
C CYS A 36 9.94 2.66 -46.86
N ILE A 37 8.87 1.86 -46.99
CA ILE A 37 8.70 0.94 -48.14
C ILE A 37 8.38 1.72 -49.43
N GLY A 38 7.61 2.80 -49.33
CA GLY A 38 7.23 3.68 -50.42
C GLY A 38 8.42 4.39 -51.07
N LEU A 39 9.43 4.74 -50.26
CA LEU A 39 10.73 5.25 -50.74
C LEU A 39 11.50 4.20 -51.57
N HIS A 40 11.25 2.90 -51.35
CA HIS A 40 11.88 1.80 -52.07
C HIS A 40 11.02 1.19 -53.20
N SER A 41 9.81 1.71 -53.46
CA SER A 41 8.92 1.20 -54.52
C SER A 41 9.45 1.34 -55.97
N ARG A 42 10.66 1.90 -56.16
CA ARG A 42 11.38 1.84 -57.45
C ARG A 42 12.22 0.59 -57.66
N VAL A 43 12.38 -0.31 -56.68
CA VAL A 43 13.18 -1.52 -56.85
C VAL A 43 12.41 -2.77 -56.42
N ARG A 44 11.67 -3.26 -57.41
CA ARG A 44 11.51 -4.67 -57.82
C ARG A 44 10.58 -5.60 -57.03
N GLU A 45 9.52 -5.99 -57.73
CA GLU A 45 8.69 -7.17 -57.51
C GLU A 45 9.52 -8.47 -57.66
N ASN A 46 9.45 -9.39 -56.68
CA ASN A 46 8.99 -10.76 -56.97
C ASN A 46 8.65 -11.59 -55.73
N LYS A 47 7.73 -12.53 -55.98
CA LYS A 47 7.01 -13.47 -55.11
C LYS A 47 7.87 -14.44 -54.28
N GLY A 48 7.34 -14.89 -53.15
CA GLY A 48 7.77 -16.16 -52.54
C GLY A 48 7.14 -16.49 -51.19
N ARG A 49 6.18 -17.42 -51.20
CA ARG A 49 5.40 -18.01 -50.10
C ARG A 49 6.26 -18.86 -49.14
N GLY A 50 5.99 -18.84 -47.84
CA GLY A 50 6.45 -19.90 -46.92
C GLY A 50 6.40 -19.52 -45.44
N ASN A 51 5.49 -20.15 -44.70
CA ASN A 51 5.38 -20.08 -43.25
C ASN A 51 6.29 -21.20 -42.69
N HIS A 52 7.38 -20.94 -41.95
CA HIS A 52 8.09 -21.82 -40.98
C HIS A 52 9.29 -21.10 -40.33
N GLY A 53 9.05 -20.44 -39.19
CA GLY A 53 10.03 -19.62 -38.47
C GLY A 53 11.24 -20.41 -37.94
N THR A 54 12.42 -19.96 -38.35
CA THR A 54 13.71 -20.31 -37.74
C THR A 54 14.39 -19.03 -37.26
N ILE A 55 15.26 -19.11 -36.23
CA ILE A 55 16.07 -17.98 -35.73
C ILE A 55 16.82 -17.28 -36.89
N ILE A 56 17.28 -18.06 -37.86
CA ILE A 56 17.96 -17.59 -39.06
C ILE A 56 17.03 -16.72 -39.93
N GLU A 57 15.76 -17.07 -40.06
CA GLU A 57 14.79 -16.28 -40.84
C GLU A 57 14.45 -14.95 -40.17
N VAL A 58 14.26 -14.93 -38.85
CA VAL A 58 14.09 -13.69 -38.08
C VAL A 58 15.34 -12.80 -38.21
N GLN A 59 16.52 -13.39 -38.08
CA GLN A 59 17.78 -12.68 -38.26
C GLN A 59 17.94 -12.15 -39.70
N LEU A 60 17.52 -12.91 -40.71
CA LEU A 60 17.50 -12.47 -42.10
C LEU A 60 16.50 -11.34 -42.32
N GLN A 61 15.30 -11.41 -41.76
CA GLN A 61 14.30 -10.34 -41.85
C GLN A 61 14.76 -9.05 -41.16
N LEU A 62 15.35 -9.16 -39.96
CA LEU A 62 15.95 -8.03 -39.26
C LEU A 62 17.14 -7.46 -40.02
N SER A 63 17.98 -8.31 -40.61
CA SER A 63 19.11 -7.86 -41.44
C SER A 63 18.65 -7.18 -42.74
N ALA A 64 17.58 -7.68 -43.36
CA ALA A 64 16.97 -7.07 -44.54
C ALA A 64 16.33 -5.73 -44.17
N PHE A 65 15.67 -5.66 -43.02
CA PHE A 65 15.09 -4.44 -42.49
C PHE A 65 16.16 -3.40 -42.12
N LYS A 66 17.28 -3.84 -41.52
CA LYS A 66 18.45 -3.00 -41.26
C LYS A 66 19.05 -2.46 -42.55
N THR A 67 19.32 -3.34 -43.52
CA THR A 67 19.83 -2.95 -44.85
C THR A 67 18.90 -1.94 -45.53
N PHE A 68 17.60 -2.09 -45.34
CA PHE A 68 16.60 -1.17 -45.86
C PHE A 68 16.58 0.18 -45.14
N LEU A 69 16.78 0.21 -43.83
CA LEU A 69 16.98 1.46 -43.07
C LEU A 69 18.30 2.14 -43.45
N ASP A 70 19.38 1.38 -43.63
CA ASP A 70 20.67 1.84 -44.13
C ASP A 70 20.58 2.38 -45.58
N LEU A 71 19.58 1.98 -46.36
CA LEU A 71 19.28 2.55 -47.68
C LEU A 71 18.43 3.83 -47.59
N ALA A 72 17.68 4.00 -46.49
CA ALA A 72 16.91 5.20 -46.17
C ALA A 72 17.72 6.27 -45.40
N ASP A 73 18.99 5.97 -45.11
CA ASP A 73 19.96 6.59 -44.17
C ASP A 73 20.23 8.11 -44.33
N ASN A 74 19.56 8.80 -45.25
CA ASN A 74 19.66 10.27 -45.37
C ASN A 74 18.36 11.04 -45.06
N ASP A 75 17.23 10.35 -44.83
CA ASP A 75 15.93 11.01 -44.62
C ASP A 75 15.25 10.67 -43.27
N LEU A 76 15.81 9.74 -42.48
CA LEU A 76 15.28 9.36 -41.16
C LEU A 76 16.05 10.05 -40.05
N THR A 77 15.32 10.64 -39.11
CA THR A 77 15.88 11.28 -37.92
C THR A 77 15.69 10.39 -36.70
N GLY A 78 16.47 10.62 -35.63
CA GLY A 78 16.25 9.92 -34.35
C GLY A 78 14.80 10.00 -33.86
N LYS A 79 14.08 11.10 -34.17
CA LYS A 79 12.65 11.23 -33.85
C LYS A 79 11.77 10.22 -34.57
N ASP A 80 12.08 9.88 -35.81
CA ASP A 80 11.35 8.86 -36.57
C ASP A 80 11.57 7.47 -35.94
N PHE A 81 12.79 7.18 -35.46
CA PHE A 81 13.08 5.95 -34.72
C PHE A 81 12.38 5.92 -33.35
N THR A 82 12.37 7.04 -32.61
CA THR A 82 11.62 7.19 -31.36
C THR A 82 10.12 6.95 -31.56
N GLU A 83 9.49 7.53 -32.59
CA GLU A 83 8.06 7.30 -32.87
C GLU A 83 7.77 5.85 -33.28
N ALA A 84 8.64 5.24 -34.08
CA ALA A 84 8.53 3.83 -34.44
C ALA A 84 8.69 2.91 -33.22
N PHE A 85 9.63 3.22 -32.32
CA PHE A 85 9.84 2.49 -31.08
C PHE A 85 8.63 2.58 -30.16
N ASP A 86 8.09 3.78 -29.93
CA ASP A 86 6.87 3.97 -29.12
C ASP A 86 5.69 3.18 -29.70
N ALA A 87 5.52 3.25 -31.02
CA ALA A 87 4.41 2.61 -31.69
C ALA A 87 4.52 1.07 -31.68
N ALA A 88 5.74 0.52 -31.72
CA ALA A 88 6.00 -0.91 -31.56
C ALA A 88 5.75 -1.38 -30.12
N CYS A 89 6.19 -0.59 -29.14
CA CYS A 89 6.09 -0.95 -27.73
C CYS A 89 4.68 -0.76 -27.13
N PHE A 90 3.93 0.26 -27.55
CA PHE A 90 2.62 0.58 -26.98
C PHE A 90 1.63 -0.61 -26.89
N PRO A 91 1.41 -1.42 -27.96
CA PRO A 91 0.53 -2.57 -27.84
C PRO A 91 1.08 -3.65 -26.90
N LEU A 92 2.41 -3.81 -26.83
CA LEU A 92 3.08 -4.75 -25.92
C LEU A 92 2.94 -4.29 -24.46
N THR A 93 2.88 -2.98 -24.22
CA THR A 93 2.68 -2.37 -22.91
C THR A 93 1.23 -2.51 -22.41
N LEU A 94 0.22 -2.22 -23.24
CA LEU A 94 -1.17 -2.18 -22.76
C LEU A 94 -1.89 -3.54 -22.77
N PHE A 95 -1.50 -4.44 -23.66
CA PHE A 95 -2.25 -5.68 -23.93
C PHE A 95 -1.42 -6.94 -23.65
N SER A 96 -0.38 -6.83 -22.83
CA SER A 96 0.46 -7.97 -22.42
C SER A 96 -0.35 -9.12 -21.82
N ASN A 97 -1.48 -8.83 -21.18
CA ASN A 97 -2.39 -9.83 -20.59
C ASN A 97 -3.57 -10.24 -21.49
N THR A 98 -3.77 -9.59 -22.64
CA THR A 98 -4.95 -9.80 -23.51
C THR A 98 -4.61 -10.37 -24.88
N PHE A 99 -3.36 -10.26 -25.34
CA PHE A 99 -2.88 -11.01 -26.51
C PHE A 99 -2.51 -12.45 -26.15
N ASP A 100 -2.62 -13.35 -27.13
CA ASP A 100 -1.91 -14.64 -27.05
C ASP A 100 -0.44 -14.35 -26.73
N GLN A 101 0.07 -14.88 -25.61
CA GLN A 101 1.46 -14.74 -25.15
C GLN A 101 2.49 -15.34 -26.12
N GLY A 102 2.08 -15.74 -27.33
CA GLY A 102 2.96 -16.23 -28.39
C GLY A 102 4.00 -15.21 -28.85
N TRP A 103 3.81 -13.92 -28.60
CA TRP A 103 4.84 -12.90 -28.80
C TRP A 103 5.91 -12.92 -27.71
N ALA A 104 5.52 -13.25 -26.49
CA ALA A 104 6.34 -13.24 -25.28
C ALA A 104 7.15 -14.53 -25.09
N SER A 105 7.15 -15.44 -26.07
CA SER A 105 7.86 -16.72 -25.98
C SER A 105 8.51 -17.13 -27.31
N GLY A 106 9.62 -17.85 -27.19
CA GLY A 106 10.31 -18.47 -28.31
C GLY A 106 10.81 -17.46 -29.36
N ILE A 107 10.57 -17.79 -30.63
CA ILE A 107 11.12 -17.06 -31.79
C ILE A 107 10.51 -15.65 -31.92
N SER A 108 9.26 -15.46 -31.50
CA SER A 108 8.58 -14.16 -31.58
C SER A 108 9.19 -13.14 -30.62
N ALA A 109 9.59 -13.56 -29.41
CA ALA A 109 10.24 -12.69 -28.44
C ALA A 109 11.62 -12.23 -28.96
N ALA A 110 12.38 -13.13 -29.59
CA ALA A 110 13.63 -12.80 -30.24
C ALA A 110 13.45 -11.84 -31.42
N ALA A 111 12.36 -11.97 -32.19
CA ALA A 111 12.04 -11.05 -33.28
C ALA A 111 11.69 -9.66 -32.76
N ILE A 112 10.90 -9.56 -31.68
CA ILE A 112 10.55 -8.29 -31.04
C ILE A 112 11.81 -7.64 -30.44
N GLN A 113 12.61 -8.40 -29.70
CA GLN A 113 13.88 -7.92 -29.17
C GLN A 113 14.77 -7.36 -30.29
N GLY A 114 14.97 -8.10 -31.37
CA GLY A 114 15.82 -7.65 -32.47
C GLY A 114 15.25 -6.43 -33.22
N LEU A 115 13.92 -6.31 -33.33
CA LEU A 115 13.29 -5.10 -33.89
C LEU A 115 13.55 -3.89 -32.99
N LEU A 116 13.33 -4.03 -31.69
CA LEU A 116 13.54 -2.95 -30.73
C LEU A 116 15.02 -2.56 -30.62
N GLU A 117 15.94 -3.53 -30.64
CA GLU A 117 17.39 -3.27 -30.69
C GLU A 117 17.77 -2.44 -31.91
N LEU A 118 17.25 -2.78 -33.08
CA LEU A 118 17.52 -2.07 -34.31
C LEU A 118 16.96 -0.62 -34.29
N LEU A 119 15.79 -0.40 -33.68
CA LEU A 119 15.23 0.94 -33.52
C LEU A 119 16.07 1.79 -32.54
N VAL A 120 16.63 1.17 -31.49
CA VAL A 120 17.56 1.80 -30.55
C VAL A 120 18.88 2.14 -31.23
N GLU A 121 19.47 1.22 -32.00
CA GLU A 121 20.69 1.48 -32.79
C GLU A 121 20.49 2.61 -33.80
N GLY A 122 19.27 2.76 -34.33
CA GLY A 122 18.86 3.86 -35.22
C GLY A 122 18.71 5.22 -34.53
N GLY A 123 18.74 5.26 -33.19
CA GLY A 123 18.72 6.50 -32.41
C GLY A 123 17.42 6.79 -31.65
N ALA A 124 16.60 5.76 -31.36
CA ALA A 124 15.47 5.93 -30.44
C ALA A 124 15.95 6.24 -29.01
N ASP A 125 15.40 7.29 -28.40
CA ASP A 125 15.83 7.85 -27.11
C ASP A 125 14.82 7.67 -25.96
N ASN A 126 13.66 7.06 -26.24
CA ASN A 126 12.52 6.89 -25.32
C ASN A 126 12.50 5.52 -24.59
N VAL A 127 13.59 4.76 -24.63
CA VAL A 127 13.67 3.42 -24.03
C VAL A 127 13.29 3.43 -22.55
N ASN A 128 13.81 4.39 -21.78
CA ASN A 128 13.49 4.52 -20.35
C ASN A 128 12.00 4.82 -20.12
N GLN A 129 11.39 5.69 -20.93
CA GLN A 129 9.97 6.02 -20.80
C GLN A 129 9.09 4.78 -21.04
N CYS A 130 9.39 4.05 -22.12
CA CYS A 130 8.70 2.80 -22.44
C CYS A 130 8.89 1.74 -21.34
N PHE A 131 10.10 1.64 -20.80
CA PHE A 131 10.43 0.72 -19.71
C PHE A 131 9.61 1.01 -18.44
N LEU A 132 9.50 2.28 -18.05
CA LEU A 132 8.67 2.71 -16.92
C LEU A 132 7.18 2.43 -17.15
N GLU A 133 6.67 2.66 -18.37
CA GLU A 133 5.28 2.33 -18.74
C GLU A 133 5.03 0.82 -18.72
N ALA A 134 5.95 0.02 -19.25
CA ALA A 134 5.86 -1.45 -19.21
C ALA A 134 5.78 -1.95 -17.75
N ALA A 135 6.60 -1.40 -16.84
CA ALA A 135 6.55 -1.71 -15.43
C ALA A 135 5.22 -1.30 -14.77
N ARG A 136 4.71 -0.12 -15.13
CA ARG A 136 3.41 0.40 -14.66
C ARG A 136 2.24 -0.51 -15.01
N TYR A 137 2.17 -0.98 -16.26
CA TYR A 137 1.06 -1.82 -16.72
C TYR A 137 1.25 -3.30 -16.37
N GLY A 138 2.47 -3.71 -16.04
CA GLY A 138 2.80 -5.09 -15.65
C GLY A 138 3.18 -5.98 -16.82
N SER A 139 3.77 -5.40 -17.87
CA SER A 139 4.22 -6.12 -19.06
C SER A 139 5.60 -6.73 -18.81
N THR A 140 5.65 -7.75 -17.95
CA THR A 140 6.89 -8.36 -17.45
C THR A 140 7.85 -8.80 -18.56
N GLU A 141 7.35 -9.39 -19.64
CA GLU A 141 8.22 -9.80 -20.75
C GLU A 141 8.82 -8.59 -21.50
N LEU A 142 8.03 -7.53 -21.69
CA LEU A 142 8.55 -6.31 -22.31
C LEU A 142 9.62 -5.66 -21.41
N VAL A 143 9.40 -5.63 -20.10
CA VAL A 143 10.41 -5.20 -19.12
C VAL A 143 11.69 -6.02 -19.27
N ARG A 144 11.60 -7.35 -19.35
CA ARG A 144 12.75 -8.25 -19.57
C ARG A 144 13.49 -7.94 -20.88
N ILE A 145 12.78 -7.79 -21.98
CA ILE A 145 13.38 -7.44 -23.27
C ILE A 145 14.11 -6.10 -23.17
N LEU A 146 13.46 -5.07 -22.60
CA LEU A 146 14.04 -3.73 -22.47
C LEU A 146 15.26 -3.70 -21.53
N LEU A 147 15.28 -4.50 -20.46
CA LEU A 147 16.46 -4.68 -19.61
C LEU A 147 17.66 -5.20 -20.42
N GLN A 148 17.45 -6.22 -21.25
CA GLN A 148 18.50 -6.80 -22.08
C GLN A 148 19.01 -5.81 -23.14
N ILE A 149 18.10 -5.04 -23.76
CA ILE A 149 18.45 -4.01 -24.74
C ILE A 149 19.28 -2.91 -24.10
N ALA A 150 18.87 -2.43 -22.92
CA ALA A 150 19.58 -1.40 -22.18
C ALA A 150 20.99 -1.86 -21.76
N GLN A 151 21.13 -3.11 -21.28
CA GLN A 151 22.42 -3.69 -20.93
C GLN A 151 23.36 -3.79 -22.15
N ARG A 152 22.86 -4.21 -23.32
CA ARG A 152 23.67 -4.34 -24.55
C ARG A 152 24.11 -2.99 -25.11
N ASN A 153 23.22 -2.00 -25.06
CA ASN A 153 23.45 -0.68 -25.64
C ASN A 153 23.99 0.35 -24.64
N SER A 154 24.29 -0.07 -23.40
CA SER A 154 24.74 0.82 -22.31
C SER A 154 23.79 2.01 -22.10
N LEU A 155 22.48 1.77 -22.17
CA LEU A 155 21.46 2.78 -21.93
C LEU A 155 21.20 2.93 -20.43
N ASP A 156 20.98 4.18 -20.02
CA ASP A 156 20.56 4.49 -18.66
C ASP A 156 19.05 4.32 -18.53
N ILE A 157 18.62 3.35 -17.71
CA ILE A 157 17.22 3.09 -17.39
C ILE A 157 17.03 3.06 -15.88
N ASP A 158 15.92 3.64 -15.42
CA ASP A 158 15.65 3.78 -13.99
C ASP A 158 14.88 2.57 -13.45
N VAL A 159 15.62 1.51 -13.12
CA VAL A 159 15.07 0.24 -12.60
C VAL A 159 14.39 0.43 -11.24
N ASP A 160 14.94 1.28 -10.39
CA ASP A 160 14.38 1.55 -9.05
C ASP A 160 13.05 2.32 -9.15
N LEU A 161 12.95 3.30 -10.07
CA LEU A 161 11.68 3.97 -10.35
C LEU A 161 10.66 3.03 -10.99
N ALA A 162 11.09 2.14 -11.90
CA ALA A 162 10.24 1.10 -12.48
C ALA A 162 9.66 0.18 -11.39
N LEU A 163 10.48 -0.23 -10.41
CA LEU A 163 10.03 -1.02 -9.27
C LEU A 163 8.98 -0.24 -8.45
N GLY A 164 9.19 1.07 -8.27
CA GLY A 164 8.21 1.97 -7.67
C GLY A 164 6.86 1.97 -8.38
N PHE A 165 6.84 2.01 -9.72
CA PHE A 165 5.61 1.91 -10.50
C PHE A 165 4.97 0.52 -10.39
N ALA A 166 5.74 -0.56 -10.57
CA ALA A 166 5.22 -1.92 -10.47
C ALA A 166 4.60 -2.19 -9.09
N ALA A 167 5.27 -1.77 -8.01
CA ALA A 167 4.75 -1.86 -6.64
C ALA A 167 3.49 -1.00 -6.44
N HIS A 168 3.45 0.21 -7.01
CA HIS A 168 2.26 1.05 -6.95
C HIS A 168 1.04 0.40 -7.63
N TYR A 169 1.22 -0.32 -8.72
CA TYR A 169 0.12 -0.98 -9.43
C TYR A 169 -0.05 -2.46 -9.07
N GLY A 170 0.67 -2.97 -8.06
CA GLY A 170 0.55 -4.34 -7.57
C GLY A 170 0.99 -5.41 -8.57
N LYS A 171 1.99 -5.09 -9.42
CA LYS A 171 2.47 -5.97 -10.49
C LYS A 171 3.59 -6.89 -9.98
N LEU A 172 3.23 -7.88 -9.15
CA LEU A 172 4.19 -8.72 -8.42
C LEU A 172 5.19 -9.45 -9.34
N ASP A 173 4.73 -10.02 -10.45
CA ASP A 173 5.62 -10.71 -11.40
C ASP A 173 6.65 -9.75 -12.01
N THR A 174 6.22 -8.52 -12.29
CA THR A 174 7.09 -7.47 -12.82
C THR A 174 8.07 -6.96 -11.76
N MET A 175 7.64 -6.86 -10.50
CA MET A 175 8.52 -6.55 -9.38
C MET A 175 9.62 -7.62 -9.22
N GLY A 176 9.24 -8.91 -9.32
CA GLY A 176 10.19 -10.02 -9.33
C GLY A 176 11.23 -9.89 -10.44
N CYS A 177 10.79 -9.66 -11.68
CA CYS A 177 11.70 -9.44 -12.81
C CYS A 177 12.65 -8.24 -12.57
N LEU A 178 12.14 -7.12 -12.06
CA LEU A 178 12.96 -5.93 -11.81
C LEU A 178 14.02 -6.15 -10.71
N VAL A 179 13.72 -6.95 -9.68
CA VAL A 179 14.69 -7.28 -8.63
C VAL A 179 15.69 -8.34 -9.10
N GLU A 180 15.21 -9.43 -9.71
CA GLU A 180 16.06 -10.57 -10.07
C GLU A 180 16.91 -10.32 -11.33
N GLU A 181 16.34 -9.68 -12.35
CA GLU A 181 17.00 -9.45 -13.65
C GLU A 181 17.49 -8.01 -13.78
N GLY A 182 16.74 -7.06 -13.21
CA GLY A 182 17.06 -5.63 -13.24
C GLY A 182 18.03 -5.18 -12.14
N ASN A 183 18.30 -6.03 -11.13
CA ASN A 183 19.12 -5.70 -9.96
C ASN A 183 18.64 -4.46 -9.20
N ALA A 184 17.32 -4.25 -9.10
CA ALA A 184 16.76 -3.16 -8.28
C ALA A 184 17.17 -3.32 -6.81
N VAL A 185 17.56 -2.21 -6.16
CA VAL A 185 18.06 -2.21 -4.77
C VAL A 185 17.33 -1.23 -3.87
N ALA A 186 16.59 -0.27 -4.42
CA ALA A 186 15.91 0.76 -3.64
C ALA A 186 14.50 0.33 -3.21
N PHE A 187 14.39 -0.52 -2.18
CA PHE A 187 13.10 -1.05 -1.72
C PHE A 187 12.31 -0.12 -0.81
N LEU A 188 12.98 0.80 -0.10
CA LEU A 188 12.35 1.65 0.91
C LEU A 188 11.19 2.49 0.36
N GLY A 189 11.41 3.18 -0.78
CA GLY A 189 10.40 4.03 -1.40
C GLY A 189 9.14 3.26 -1.84
N PRO A 190 9.29 2.18 -2.63
CA PRO A 190 8.19 1.30 -3.01
C PRO A 190 7.44 0.70 -1.80
N LEU A 191 8.17 0.19 -0.80
CA LEU A 191 7.58 -0.39 0.41
C LEU A 191 6.77 0.65 1.21
N MET A 192 7.33 1.83 1.46
CA MET A 192 6.62 2.91 2.18
C MET A 192 5.33 3.28 1.45
N ARG A 193 5.37 3.43 0.13
CA ARG A 193 4.18 3.79 -0.67
C ARG A 193 3.12 2.69 -0.68
N ALA A 194 3.54 1.42 -0.68
CA ALA A 194 2.63 0.29 -0.53
C ALA A 194 1.96 0.31 0.85
N ALA A 195 2.72 0.63 1.90
CA ALA A 195 2.23 0.75 3.26
C ALA A 195 1.24 1.93 3.44
N GLU A 196 1.53 3.11 2.88
CA GLU A 196 0.62 4.27 2.89
C GLU A 196 -0.73 3.96 2.21
N ARG A 197 -0.70 3.16 1.13
CA ARG A 197 -1.90 2.79 0.36
C ARG A 197 -2.65 1.59 0.93
N GLY A 198 -2.12 0.92 1.93
CA GLY A 198 -2.74 -0.29 2.50
C GLY A 198 -2.65 -1.52 1.59
N CYS A 199 -1.68 -1.57 0.67
CA CYS A 199 -1.53 -2.69 -0.25
C CYS A 199 -0.77 -3.85 0.41
N LEU A 200 -1.47 -4.64 1.23
CA LEU A 200 -0.87 -5.70 2.04
C LEU A 200 -0.06 -6.71 1.21
N GLN A 201 -0.55 -7.14 0.04
CA GLN A 201 0.14 -8.11 -0.81
C GLN A 201 1.53 -7.63 -1.26
N VAL A 202 1.67 -6.34 -1.58
CA VAL A 202 2.95 -5.75 -1.99
C VAL A 202 3.88 -5.60 -0.77
N VAL A 203 3.33 -5.26 0.40
CA VAL A 203 4.10 -5.20 1.65
C VAL A 203 4.63 -6.58 2.04
N GLU A 204 3.80 -7.61 2.00
CA GLU A 204 4.18 -9.01 2.25
C GLU A 204 5.30 -9.44 1.29
N TRP A 205 5.19 -9.07 0.01
CA TRP A 205 6.21 -9.36 -0.99
C TRP A 205 7.59 -8.79 -0.60
N PHE A 206 7.65 -7.52 -0.20
CA PHE A 206 8.89 -6.88 0.26
C PHE A 206 9.41 -7.48 1.58
N VAL A 207 8.53 -7.80 2.52
CA VAL A 207 8.92 -8.47 3.77
C VAL A 207 9.55 -9.83 3.49
N ASN A 208 8.95 -10.62 2.61
CA ASN A 208 9.47 -11.93 2.21
C ASN A 208 10.82 -11.84 1.47
N LEU A 209 11.11 -10.70 0.84
CA LEU A 209 12.40 -10.43 0.21
C LEU A 209 13.52 -10.13 1.24
N GLY A 210 13.18 -9.92 2.51
CA GLY A 210 14.15 -9.68 3.58
C GLY A 210 14.52 -8.21 3.77
N CYS A 211 13.55 -7.30 3.71
CA CYS A 211 13.74 -5.88 4.05
C CYS A 211 14.39 -5.70 5.44
N ARG A 212 15.18 -4.62 5.57
CA ARG A 212 15.92 -4.31 6.80
C ARG A 212 14.97 -3.82 7.90
N ASP A 213 15.35 -4.03 9.16
CA ASP A 213 14.56 -3.63 10.33
C ASP A 213 14.12 -2.14 10.30
N MET A 214 15.01 -1.24 9.87
CA MET A 214 14.70 0.18 9.74
C MET A 214 13.70 0.46 8.61
N GLU A 215 13.72 -0.30 7.53
CA GLU A 215 12.75 -0.16 6.42
C GLU A 215 11.37 -0.61 6.87
N LEU A 216 11.30 -1.71 7.63
CA LEU A 216 10.06 -2.17 8.25
C LEU A 216 9.50 -1.14 9.25
N CYS A 217 10.38 -0.52 10.04
CA CYS A 217 9.98 0.54 10.97
C CYS A 217 9.41 1.76 10.23
N LEU A 218 10.04 2.21 9.14
CA LEU A 218 9.54 3.32 8.33
C LEU A 218 8.23 2.98 7.62
N ALA A 219 8.08 1.74 7.14
CA ALA A 219 6.84 1.23 6.56
C ALA A 219 5.71 1.18 7.59
N LEU A 220 6.00 0.77 8.84
CA LEU A 220 5.04 0.80 9.94
C LEU A 220 4.58 2.24 10.23
N THR A 221 5.50 3.19 10.30
CA THR A 221 5.17 4.62 10.48
C THR A 221 4.28 5.13 9.33
N ALA A 222 4.61 4.77 8.09
CA ALA A 222 3.84 5.13 6.91
C ALA A 222 2.41 4.57 6.94
N ALA A 223 2.24 3.27 7.23
CA ALA A 223 0.93 2.64 7.40
C ALA A 223 0.13 3.31 8.53
N THR A 224 0.79 3.58 9.66
CA THR A 224 0.19 4.24 10.83
C THR A 224 -0.29 5.65 10.49
N SER A 225 0.52 6.43 9.77
CA SER A 225 0.16 7.80 9.36
C SER A 225 -1.07 7.86 8.46
N SER A 226 -1.21 6.86 7.58
CA SER A 226 -2.34 6.75 6.65
C SER A 226 -3.50 5.92 7.21
N SER A 227 -3.47 5.59 8.51
CA SER A 227 -4.49 4.76 9.19
C SER A 227 -4.76 3.40 8.53
N GLN A 228 -3.73 2.81 7.91
CA GLN A 228 -3.79 1.49 7.28
C GLN A 228 -3.58 0.39 8.33
N VAL A 229 -4.59 0.20 9.18
CA VAL A 229 -4.52 -0.69 10.37
C VAL A 229 -4.14 -2.12 10.01
N ALA A 230 -4.64 -2.67 8.91
CA ALA A 230 -4.32 -4.05 8.50
C ALA A 230 -2.81 -4.21 8.21
N VAL A 231 -2.20 -3.25 7.52
CA VAL A 231 -0.76 -3.27 7.23
C VAL A 231 0.06 -3.00 8.50
N ALA A 232 -0.36 -2.03 9.32
CA ALA A 232 0.31 -1.74 10.58
C ALA A 232 0.30 -2.96 11.53
N ALA A 233 -0.83 -3.67 11.61
CA ALA A 233 -0.97 -4.89 12.40
C ALA A 233 -0.06 -6.02 11.90
N TYR A 234 0.10 -6.15 10.58
CA TYR A 234 1.02 -7.11 9.98
C TYR A 234 2.49 -6.76 10.25
N LEU A 235 2.87 -5.48 10.10
CA LEU A 235 4.26 -5.02 10.27
C LEU A 235 4.72 -4.94 11.72
N LEU A 236 3.84 -4.54 12.65
CA LEU A 236 4.20 -4.32 14.06
C LEU A 236 4.96 -5.48 14.71
N PRO A 237 4.53 -6.77 14.61
CA PRO A 237 5.27 -7.87 15.22
C PRO A 237 6.62 -8.17 14.55
N LEU A 238 6.84 -7.67 13.33
CA LEU A 238 8.06 -7.90 12.55
C LEU A 238 9.15 -6.88 12.87
N VAL A 239 8.80 -5.69 13.38
CA VAL A 239 9.80 -4.66 13.72
C VAL A 239 10.42 -4.97 15.09
N PRO A 240 11.75 -5.10 15.18
CA PRO A 240 12.40 -5.37 16.46
C PRO A 240 12.23 -4.24 17.47
N LYS A 241 12.03 -4.60 18.73
CA LYS A 241 11.86 -3.64 19.84
C LYS A 241 13.02 -2.68 20.00
N HIS A 242 14.24 -3.13 19.73
CA HIS A 242 15.44 -2.30 19.84
C HIS A 242 15.48 -1.18 18.78
N VAL A 243 14.70 -1.30 17.70
CA VAL A 243 14.48 -0.25 16.69
C VAL A 243 13.27 0.61 17.07
N LEU A 244 12.17 0.00 17.52
CA LEU A 244 10.95 0.71 17.89
C LEU A 244 11.13 1.64 19.10
N ALA A 245 11.78 1.16 20.17
CA ALA A 245 11.83 1.89 21.44
C ALA A 245 12.59 3.22 21.36
N PRO A 246 13.77 3.31 20.70
CA PRO A 246 14.46 4.59 20.55
C PRO A 246 13.74 5.60 19.65
N LEU A 247 12.89 5.13 18.72
CA LEU A 247 12.17 5.95 17.74
C LEU A 247 10.70 6.16 18.11
N SER A 248 10.28 5.76 19.30
CA SER A 248 8.86 5.67 19.66
C SER A 248 8.13 7.00 19.59
N VAL A 249 8.82 8.09 19.98
CA VAL A 249 8.26 9.45 19.95
C VAL A 249 8.18 9.93 18.49
N GLU A 250 9.23 9.71 17.72
CA GLU A 250 9.36 10.11 16.32
C GLU A 250 8.33 9.39 15.43
N ILE A 251 8.09 8.09 15.66
CA ILE A 251 7.07 7.31 14.97
C ILE A 251 5.69 7.95 15.16
N LEU A 252 5.33 8.28 16.42
CA LEU A 252 4.02 8.87 16.72
C LEU A 252 3.91 10.31 16.23
N LYS A 253 4.96 11.13 16.34
CA LYS A 253 5.01 12.48 15.77
C LYS A 253 4.80 12.44 14.25
N ALA A 254 5.59 11.64 13.54
CA ALA A 254 5.49 11.50 12.09
C ALA A 254 4.13 10.93 11.65
N ALA A 255 3.57 9.99 12.41
CA ALA A 255 2.24 9.45 12.14
C ALA A 255 1.13 10.50 12.33
N GLY A 256 1.26 11.38 13.33
CA GLY A 256 0.33 12.48 13.55
C GLY A 256 0.42 13.57 12.48
N GLU A 257 1.62 14.05 12.16
CA GLU A 257 1.87 15.11 11.18
C GLU A 257 1.36 14.77 9.78
N ARG A 258 1.58 13.51 9.35
CA ARG A 258 1.18 13.03 8.01
C ARG A 258 -0.25 12.50 7.97
N SER A 259 -0.97 12.56 9.09
CA SER A 259 -2.34 12.05 9.14
C SER A 259 -3.27 12.89 8.26
N THR A 260 -3.93 12.27 7.29
CA THR A 260 -4.89 12.94 6.39
C THR A 260 -6.24 13.19 7.08
N GLY A 261 -6.22 13.54 8.37
CA GLY A 261 -7.41 13.86 9.16
C GLY A 261 -7.85 12.79 10.17
N SER A 262 -7.24 11.60 10.21
CA SER A 262 -7.59 10.55 11.19
C SER A 262 -6.36 10.07 11.96
N LEU A 263 -6.48 10.02 13.29
CA LEU A 263 -5.46 9.47 14.20
C LEU A 263 -5.72 7.99 14.54
N HIS A 264 -6.56 7.31 13.75
CA HIS A 264 -6.92 5.91 14.03
C HIS A 264 -5.71 4.97 13.97
N GLY A 265 -4.74 5.21 13.08
CA GLY A 265 -3.49 4.45 13.08
C GLY A 265 -2.67 4.66 14.37
N VAL A 266 -2.58 5.90 14.86
CA VAL A 266 -1.90 6.23 16.13
C VAL A 266 -2.59 5.55 17.31
N ASP A 267 -3.92 5.65 17.37
CA ASP A 267 -4.76 4.98 18.37
C ASP A 267 -4.55 3.46 18.33
N PHE A 268 -4.57 2.85 17.15
CA PHE A 268 -4.27 1.43 16.96
C PHE A 268 -2.89 1.05 17.51
N LEU A 269 -1.85 1.84 17.22
CA LEU A 269 -0.49 1.55 17.66
C LEU A 269 -0.36 1.58 19.18
N LEU A 270 -1.00 2.57 19.83
CA LEU A 270 -1.06 2.68 21.29
C LEU A 270 -1.84 1.51 21.93
N ARG A 271 -3.04 1.21 21.41
CA ARG A 271 -3.85 0.06 21.86
C ARG A 271 -3.13 -1.26 21.68
N SER A 272 -2.27 -1.37 20.67
CA SER A 272 -1.49 -2.58 20.40
C SER A 272 -0.33 -2.79 21.38
N ASN A 273 -0.08 -1.86 22.30
CA ASN A 273 1.11 -1.86 23.17
C ASN A 273 2.38 -2.03 22.32
N PHE A 274 2.62 -1.12 21.37
CA PHE A 274 3.64 -1.31 20.34
C PHE A 274 5.08 -1.47 20.88
N LEU A 275 5.36 -0.99 22.09
CA LEU A 275 6.64 -1.23 22.79
C LEU A 275 6.67 -2.56 23.56
N ASN A 276 5.53 -3.23 23.68
CA ASN A 276 5.28 -4.39 24.51
C ASN A 276 5.70 -4.16 25.97
N ASP A 277 5.49 -2.93 26.43
CA ASP A 277 5.66 -2.42 27.78
C ASP A 277 4.57 -1.34 27.97
N PRO A 278 3.52 -1.64 28.77
CA PRO A 278 2.44 -0.70 29.02
C PRO A 278 2.93 0.64 29.58
N ALA A 279 3.87 0.60 30.53
CA ALA A 279 4.35 1.81 31.19
C ALA A 279 5.13 2.69 30.21
N ALA A 280 5.99 2.09 29.39
CA ALA A 280 6.72 2.80 28.34
C ALA A 280 5.75 3.39 27.29
N THR A 281 4.76 2.62 26.84
CA THR A 281 3.79 3.07 25.83
C THR A 281 2.99 4.28 26.32
N TYR A 282 2.48 4.23 27.57
CA TYR A 282 1.79 5.38 28.17
C TYR A 282 2.73 6.57 28.40
N ALA A 283 3.97 6.33 28.82
CA ALA A 283 4.95 7.40 29.03
C ALA A 283 5.27 8.15 27.73
N VAL A 284 5.36 7.45 26.60
CA VAL A 284 5.56 8.09 25.29
C VAL A 284 4.36 8.97 24.93
N ALA A 285 3.13 8.48 25.11
CA ALA A 285 1.93 9.28 24.86
C ALA A 285 1.86 10.53 25.74
N ASP A 286 2.19 10.39 27.02
CA ASP A 286 2.22 11.48 28.00
C ASP A 286 3.32 12.51 27.69
N ASN A 287 4.50 12.06 27.25
CA ASN A 287 5.57 12.93 26.79
C ASN A 287 5.15 13.78 25.58
N ILE A 288 4.40 13.20 24.64
CA ILE A 288 3.87 13.94 23.48
C ILE A 288 2.80 14.93 23.93
N ALA A 289 1.90 14.52 24.83
CA ALA A 289 0.85 15.38 25.38
C ALA A 289 1.41 16.62 26.10
N LYS A 290 2.46 16.45 26.90
CA LYS A 290 3.14 17.50 27.69
C LYS A 290 4.17 18.29 26.87
N SER A 291 4.43 17.90 25.63
CA SER A 291 5.47 18.51 24.81
C SER A 291 5.13 19.96 24.46
N ALA A 292 6.02 20.88 24.83
CA ALA A 292 5.99 22.29 24.40
C ALA A 292 6.64 22.51 23.02
N ASP A 293 7.07 21.42 22.36
CA ASP A 293 7.66 21.47 21.04
C ASP A 293 6.59 21.80 19.99
N GLU A 294 6.73 22.95 19.33
CA GLU A 294 5.87 23.40 18.24
C GLU A 294 5.94 22.47 17.01
N ALA A 295 6.97 21.62 16.90
CA ALA A 295 7.03 20.60 15.85
C ALA A 295 5.98 19.49 16.04
N VAL A 296 5.44 19.32 17.25
CA VAL A 296 4.34 18.36 17.47
C VAL A 296 3.05 18.92 16.92
N ASP A 297 2.44 18.21 15.98
CA ASP A 297 1.13 18.53 15.45
C ASP A 297 0.10 18.75 16.58
N ALA A 298 -0.63 19.87 16.49
CA ALA A 298 -1.56 20.29 17.55
C ALA A 298 -2.71 19.29 17.74
N LYS A 299 -3.15 18.65 16.67
CA LYS A 299 -4.22 17.64 16.73
C LYS A 299 -3.74 16.37 17.40
N LEU A 300 -2.51 15.91 17.09
CA LEU A 300 -1.86 14.82 17.82
C LEU A 300 -1.75 15.14 19.31
N ARG A 301 -1.27 16.33 19.66
CA ARG A 301 -1.14 16.76 21.07
C ARG A 301 -2.49 16.74 21.80
N SER A 302 -3.53 17.32 21.19
CA SER A 302 -4.89 17.32 21.74
C SER A 302 -5.43 15.90 21.94
N PHE A 303 -5.22 15.02 20.95
CA PHE A 303 -5.65 13.62 21.02
C PHE A 303 -4.95 12.85 22.16
N MET A 304 -3.64 13.06 22.35
CA MET A 304 -2.92 12.47 23.47
C MET A 304 -3.42 13.02 24.81
N LEU A 305 -3.64 14.33 24.91
CA LEU A 305 -4.17 14.98 26.10
C LEU A 305 -5.55 14.44 26.49
N GLU A 306 -6.44 14.24 25.52
CA GLU A 306 -7.83 13.82 25.75
C GLU A 306 -7.95 12.32 26.09
N HIS A 307 -7.12 11.47 25.48
CA HIS A 307 -7.33 10.01 25.54
C HIS A 307 -6.21 9.24 26.23
N TRP A 308 -4.94 9.64 26.07
CA TRP A 308 -3.78 8.77 26.35
C TRP A 308 -2.80 9.30 27.40
N SER A 309 -2.98 10.53 27.86
CA SER A 309 -2.11 11.18 28.85
C SER A 309 -2.46 10.81 30.31
N GLU A 310 -1.58 11.15 31.24
CA GLU A 310 -1.86 11.05 32.68
C GLU A 310 -2.99 12.00 33.12
N ALA A 311 -3.13 13.15 32.43
CA ALA A 311 -4.24 14.06 32.64
C ALA A 311 -5.58 13.42 32.22
N ALA A 312 -5.61 12.71 31.09
CA ALA A 312 -6.77 11.95 30.63
C ALA A 312 -7.20 10.89 31.65
N PHE A 313 -6.23 10.19 32.25
CA PHE A 313 -6.50 9.23 33.34
C PHE A 313 -7.18 9.92 34.52
N SER A 314 -6.62 11.05 34.96
CA SER A 314 -7.13 11.80 36.12
C SER A 314 -8.54 12.35 35.87
N GLU A 315 -8.80 12.84 34.66
CA GLU A 315 -10.13 13.30 34.23
C GLU A 315 -11.14 12.14 34.20
N GLY A 316 -10.77 11.00 33.61
CA GLY A 316 -11.61 9.81 33.58
C GLY A 316 -11.94 9.29 34.98
N PHE A 317 -10.95 9.26 35.87
CA PHE A 317 -11.13 8.88 37.27
C PHE A 317 -12.09 9.83 37.99
N ALA A 318 -11.93 11.15 37.84
CA ALA A 318 -12.83 12.14 38.44
C ALA A 318 -14.26 12.04 37.88
N SER A 319 -14.40 11.83 36.56
CA SER A 319 -15.70 11.62 35.91
C SER A 319 -16.41 10.37 36.45
N ALA A 320 -15.69 9.28 36.69
CA ALA A 320 -16.27 8.08 37.30
C ALA A 320 -16.69 8.29 38.76
N GLN A 321 -15.95 9.11 39.52
CA GLN A 321 -16.37 9.50 40.87
C GLN A 321 -17.67 10.31 40.85
N GLU A 322 -17.78 11.27 39.94
CA GLU A 322 -19.00 12.04 39.76
C GLU A 322 -20.17 11.16 39.32
N HIS A 323 -19.94 10.25 38.37
CA HIS A 323 -20.92 9.26 37.95
C HIS A 323 -21.43 8.43 39.12
N PHE A 324 -20.54 7.90 39.96
CA PHE A 324 -20.92 7.15 41.16
C PHE A 324 -21.78 8.00 42.11
N VAL A 325 -21.38 9.24 42.41
CA VAL A 325 -22.16 10.13 43.29
C VAL A 325 -23.55 10.40 42.71
N ASN A 326 -23.63 10.67 41.41
CA ASN A 326 -24.91 10.90 40.73
C ASN A 326 -25.78 9.64 40.75
N PHE A 327 -25.20 8.47 40.49
CA PHE A 327 -25.89 7.19 40.55
C PHE A 327 -26.42 6.90 41.96
N MET A 328 -25.61 7.14 43.00
CA MET A 328 -26.05 7.00 44.40
C MET A 328 -27.16 7.98 44.76
N ARG A 329 -27.14 9.22 44.24
CA ARG A 329 -28.26 10.16 44.43
C ARG A 329 -29.55 9.66 43.78
N ILE A 330 -29.46 9.07 42.59
CA ILE A 330 -30.62 8.45 41.92
C ILE A 330 -31.12 7.26 42.73
N MET A 331 -30.22 6.41 43.22
CA MET A 331 -30.60 5.31 44.10
C MET A 331 -31.29 5.82 45.38
N GLU A 332 -30.81 6.92 45.97
CA GLU A 332 -31.29 7.35 47.27
C GLU A 332 -32.54 8.22 47.25
N LYS A 333 -32.65 9.06 46.23
CA LYS A 333 -33.65 10.12 46.13
C LYS A 333 -34.48 10.05 44.84
N GLY A 334 -34.28 9.01 44.02
CA GLY A 334 -35.03 8.82 42.79
C GLY A 334 -36.50 8.52 43.10
N GLU A 335 -37.39 9.29 42.47
CA GLU A 335 -38.85 9.12 42.55
C GLU A 335 -39.42 8.45 41.29
N SER A 336 -38.57 7.82 40.47
CA SER A 336 -39.04 7.10 39.29
C SER A 336 -39.95 5.93 39.71
N PRO A 337 -41.00 5.63 38.93
CA PRO A 337 -41.87 4.46 39.18
C PRO A 337 -41.08 3.15 39.27
N ILE A 338 -39.94 3.09 38.58
CA ILE A 338 -38.94 2.03 38.71
C ILE A 338 -37.97 2.46 39.82
N CYS A 339 -38.23 2.01 41.05
CA CYS A 339 -37.34 2.27 42.19
C CYS A 339 -36.08 1.40 42.05
N LEU A 340 -34.92 2.01 41.75
CA LEU A 340 -33.68 1.24 41.54
C LEU A 340 -33.27 0.39 42.75
N ARG A 341 -33.66 0.80 43.97
CA ARG A 341 -33.43 0.05 45.21
C ARG A 341 -34.18 -1.28 45.28
N ASP A 342 -35.28 -1.42 44.52
CA ASP A 342 -36.12 -2.61 44.52
C ASP A 342 -35.64 -3.65 43.48
N LEU A 343 -34.64 -3.30 42.67
CA LEU A 343 -34.07 -4.18 41.66
C LEU A 343 -32.96 -5.07 42.25
N PRO A 344 -32.78 -6.29 41.71
CA PRO A 344 -31.59 -7.11 41.96
C PRO A 344 -30.28 -6.33 41.79
N LEU A 345 -29.32 -6.56 42.70
CA LEU A 345 -28.06 -5.81 42.74
C LEU A 345 -27.30 -5.89 41.41
N GLU A 346 -27.30 -7.05 40.76
CA GLU A 346 -26.63 -7.28 39.49
C GLU A 346 -27.23 -6.43 38.36
N LEU A 347 -28.54 -6.19 38.38
CA LEU A 347 -29.19 -5.29 37.42
C LEU A 347 -28.87 -3.83 37.70
N VAL A 348 -28.78 -3.44 38.98
CA VAL A 348 -28.37 -2.09 39.38
C VAL A 348 -26.93 -1.82 38.94
N ILE A 349 -26.02 -2.78 39.16
CA ILE A 349 -24.63 -2.71 38.70
C ILE A 349 -24.58 -2.62 37.17
N ALA A 350 -25.37 -3.42 36.46
CA ALA A 350 -25.44 -3.35 35.00
C ALA A 350 -25.92 -1.98 34.51
N MET A 351 -26.95 -1.40 35.13
CA MET A 351 -27.40 -0.06 34.77
C MET A 351 -26.32 1.02 35.00
N ALA A 352 -25.48 0.85 36.02
CA ALA A 352 -24.40 1.78 36.33
C ALA A 352 -23.18 1.62 35.39
N TYR A 353 -22.77 0.39 35.08
CA TYR A 353 -21.44 0.13 34.54
C TYR A 353 -21.41 -0.61 33.20
N LEU A 354 -22.55 -1.12 32.71
CA LEU A 354 -22.61 -1.75 31.38
C LEU A 354 -22.19 -0.82 30.23
N PRO A 355 -22.54 0.48 30.23
CA PRO A 355 -22.05 1.39 29.18
C PRO A 355 -20.52 1.50 29.15
N LEU A 356 -19.90 1.67 30.32
CA LEU A 356 -18.44 1.71 30.47
C LEU A 356 -17.79 0.40 30.02
N TYR A 357 -18.37 -0.74 30.42
CA TYR A 357 -17.89 -2.05 30.00
C TYR A 357 -17.89 -2.19 28.47
N ARG A 358 -19.01 -1.83 27.82
CA ARG A 358 -19.14 -1.90 26.36
C ARG A 358 -18.14 -0.99 25.66
N GLU A 359 -17.98 0.24 26.12
CA GLU A 359 -17.00 1.18 25.56
C GLU A 359 -15.56 0.65 25.67
N CYS A 360 -15.22 0.00 26.78
CA CYS A 360 -13.90 -0.60 26.98
C CYS A 360 -13.70 -1.85 26.09
N VAL A 361 -14.72 -2.68 25.91
CA VAL A 361 -14.69 -3.84 25.00
C VAL A 361 -14.58 -3.39 23.54
N GLU A 362 -15.35 -2.38 23.14
CA GLU A 362 -15.30 -1.76 21.81
C GLU A 362 -13.96 -1.09 21.53
N SER A 363 -13.31 -0.53 22.56
CA SER A 363 -11.97 0.00 22.44
C SER A 363 -10.97 -1.10 22.03
N GLY A 364 -11.08 -2.28 22.64
CA GLY A 364 -10.27 -3.45 22.30
C GLY A 364 -8.76 -3.22 22.39
N GLY A 365 -7.98 -4.18 21.88
CA GLY A 365 -6.51 -4.13 21.94
C GLY A 365 -5.93 -4.59 23.28
N ARG A 366 -4.63 -4.38 23.46
CA ARG A 366 -3.86 -4.76 24.66
C ARG A 366 -3.89 -3.66 25.73
N LEU A 367 -3.96 -2.40 25.32
CA LEU A 367 -4.08 -1.24 26.21
C LEU A 367 -5.36 -0.48 25.93
N LEU A 368 -5.97 0.03 27.00
CA LEU A 368 -7.08 0.96 26.91
C LEU A 368 -6.56 2.40 26.91
N PRO A 369 -7.26 3.34 26.27
CA PRO A 369 -7.08 4.77 26.49
C PRO A 369 -7.05 5.08 28.00
N GLN A 370 -6.14 5.96 28.42
CA GLN A 370 -5.98 6.34 29.83
C GLN A 370 -7.27 6.88 30.44
N LYS A 371 -8.10 7.61 29.69
CA LYS A 371 -9.40 8.10 30.16
C LYS A 371 -10.34 6.97 30.58
N LEU A 372 -10.51 5.95 29.74
CA LEU A 372 -11.31 4.76 30.05
C LEU A 372 -10.71 3.96 31.20
N ARG A 373 -9.37 3.83 31.22
CA ARG A 373 -8.67 3.16 32.31
C ARG A 373 -8.90 3.85 33.65
N GLY A 374 -8.88 5.19 33.70
CA GLY A 374 -9.20 5.95 34.90
C GLY A 374 -10.62 5.70 35.41
N GLN A 375 -11.59 5.64 34.51
CA GLN A 375 -12.96 5.30 34.85
C GLN A 375 -13.09 3.87 35.38
N LEU A 376 -12.41 2.91 34.76
CA LEU A 376 -12.39 1.51 35.18
C LEU A 376 -11.76 1.31 36.56
N VAL A 377 -10.64 1.97 36.86
CA VAL A 377 -9.99 1.87 38.19
C VAL A 377 -10.96 2.28 39.30
N GLU A 378 -11.67 3.39 39.11
CA GLU A 378 -12.67 3.84 40.09
C GLU A 378 -13.86 2.88 40.15
N ALA A 379 -14.43 2.48 39.01
CA ALA A 379 -15.57 1.57 38.97
C ALA A 379 -15.26 0.22 39.63
N ALA A 380 -14.12 -0.39 39.29
CA ALA A 380 -13.68 -1.66 39.86
C ALA A 380 -13.38 -1.52 41.36
N GLY A 381 -12.76 -0.42 41.78
CA GLY A 381 -12.51 -0.17 43.21
C GLY A 381 -13.79 -0.04 44.03
N ARG A 382 -14.85 0.53 43.46
CA ARG A 382 -16.19 0.60 44.09
C ARG A 382 -16.84 -0.76 44.22
N LEU A 383 -16.73 -1.60 43.19
CA LEU A 383 -17.31 -2.96 43.20
C LEU A 383 -16.59 -3.88 44.19
N GLU A 384 -15.27 -3.79 44.30
CA GLU A 384 -14.49 -4.60 45.26
C GLU A 384 -14.44 -4.00 46.68
N GLY A 385 -14.92 -2.77 46.87
CA GLY A 385 -14.86 -2.08 48.17
C GLY A 385 -13.45 -1.72 48.64
N ARG A 386 -12.49 -1.59 47.73
CA ARG A 386 -11.08 -1.24 48.04
C ARG A 386 -10.51 -0.27 47.01
N GLN A 387 -9.46 0.46 47.39
CA GLN A 387 -8.69 1.24 46.41
C GLN A 387 -7.80 0.30 45.61
N LEU A 388 -7.95 0.35 44.29
CA LEU A 388 -7.10 -0.37 43.34
C LEU A 388 -5.87 0.45 42.97
N ASP A 389 -4.79 -0.27 42.62
CA ASP A 389 -3.57 0.36 42.14
C ASP A 389 -3.84 1.05 40.79
N ARG A 390 -3.36 2.29 40.65
CA ARG A 390 -3.42 3.03 39.39
C ARG A 390 -2.57 2.38 38.30
N ALA A 391 -1.62 1.51 38.67
CA ALA A 391 -0.84 0.72 37.73
C ALA A 391 -1.57 -0.53 37.19
N SER A 392 -2.75 -0.88 37.70
CA SER A 392 -3.52 -2.06 37.26
C SER A 392 -3.79 -2.04 35.76
N GLN A 393 -3.72 -3.21 35.11
CA GLN A 393 -3.93 -3.31 33.67
C GLN A 393 -5.42 -3.29 33.32
N GLY A 394 -5.76 -2.75 32.14
CA GLY A 394 -7.15 -2.62 31.71
C GLY A 394 -7.91 -3.95 31.63
N THR A 395 -7.24 -5.03 31.27
CA THR A 395 -7.81 -6.39 31.19
C THR A 395 -8.22 -6.94 32.56
N GLU A 396 -7.39 -6.73 33.59
CA GLU A 396 -7.70 -7.14 34.96
C GLU A 396 -8.88 -6.36 35.52
N LEU A 397 -8.91 -5.03 35.25
CA LEU A 397 -10.01 -4.16 35.67
C LEU A 397 -11.33 -4.51 34.97
N LEU A 398 -11.27 -4.85 33.68
CA LEU A 398 -12.43 -5.30 32.92
C LEU A 398 -13.01 -6.61 33.47
N ALA A 399 -12.15 -7.56 33.85
CA ALA A 399 -12.59 -8.84 34.42
C ALA A 399 -13.35 -8.65 35.75
N ILE A 400 -13.00 -7.64 36.54
CA ILE A 400 -13.74 -7.28 37.76
C ILE A 400 -15.15 -6.84 37.40
N LEU A 401 -15.31 -5.92 36.44
CA LEU A 401 -16.64 -5.48 36.00
C LEU A 401 -17.44 -6.64 35.42
N GLU A 402 -16.82 -7.48 34.58
CA GLU A 402 -17.45 -8.63 33.95
C GLU A 402 -18.01 -9.62 34.99
N HIS A 403 -17.29 -9.86 36.07
CA HIS A 403 -17.72 -10.74 37.16
C HIS A 403 -19.02 -10.29 37.85
N HIS A 404 -19.25 -8.97 37.90
CA HIS A 404 -20.42 -8.39 38.55
C HIS A 404 -21.59 -8.11 37.59
N LEU A 405 -21.37 -8.26 36.28
CA LEU A 405 -22.39 -8.03 35.26
C LEU A 405 -23.15 -9.34 34.95
N PRO A 406 -24.48 -9.28 34.67
CA PRO A 406 -25.23 -10.46 34.27
C PRO A 406 -24.73 -11.03 32.94
N CYS A 407 -24.44 -12.33 32.87
CA CYS A 407 -23.85 -12.98 31.69
C CYS A 407 -24.64 -12.75 30.39
N PHE A 408 -25.98 -12.69 30.46
CA PHE A 408 -26.83 -12.47 29.29
C PHE A 408 -26.71 -11.06 28.69
N MET A 409 -26.13 -10.10 29.41
CA MET A 409 -25.90 -8.73 28.93
C MET A 409 -24.52 -8.53 28.30
N ILE A 410 -23.64 -9.51 28.48
CA ILE A 410 -22.22 -9.48 28.08
C ILE A 410 -21.99 -10.35 26.85
N GLN A 411 -22.76 -11.43 26.68
CA GLN A 411 -22.72 -12.28 25.49
C GLN A 411 -23.48 -11.61 24.34
N THR A 412 -22.75 -10.97 23.43
CA THR A 412 -23.23 -10.52 22.11
C THR A 412 -22.29 -10.97 21.02
#